data_AF-A0AAW4RKE2-F1
#
_entry.id   AF-A0AAW4RKE2-F1
#
_cell.length_a   1.000
_cell.length_b   1.000
_cell.length_c   1.000
_cell.angle_alpha   90.00
_cell.angle_beta   90.00
_cell.angle_gamma   90.00
#
_symmetry.space_group_name_H-M   'P 1'
#
loop_
_entity.id
_entity.type
_entity.pdbx_description
1 polymer ?
#
loop_
_entity_poly.entity_id
_entity_poly.type
_entity_poly.pdbx_seq_one_letter_code
_entity_poly.pdbx_strand_id
1 'polypeptide(L)'
;MTIAIYIDSCAWNYLHDRAIDLATELPSDIYTLHLTREVEIELEAIPNGGKKEALKAYIFASIERCSIKTASVFGFQTLESDGLPSKAQVYGGFGQGTFQSDADRKFYALPEVKCQLRGKSSRKTGLSNNQADASLAARSFGAFVLTNDEKPGPLKLAADKGGKIVYLAEEVDKSGLTLGEYMSRLRQSIE
;
A
#
# COMPACT_ATOMS: atom_id res chain seq x y z
N MET A 1 -11.87 17.49 -6.36
CA MET A 1 -10.81 16.51 -6.67
C MET A 1 -10.67 15.64 -5.43
N THR A 2 -10.67 14.31 -5.56
CA THR A 2 -10.55 13.40 -4.41
C THR A 2 -9.09 13.22 -4.01
N ILE A 3 -8.87 12.84 -2.76
CA ILE A 3 -7.54 12.55 -2.19
C ILE A 3 -7.27 11.06 -2.30
N ALA A 4 -6.17 10.70 -2.95
CA ALA A 4 -5.74 9.31 -3.04
C ALA A 4 -5.15 8.81 -1.70
N ILE A 5 -5.59 7.62 -1.28
CA ILE A 5 -5.08 6.92 -0.11
C ILE A 5 -4.71 5.49 -0.52
N TYR A 6 -3.48 5.08 -0.23
CA TYR A 6 -3.01 3.70 -0.39
C TYR A 6 -3.03 2.98 0.95
N ILE A 7 -3.48 1.73 0.95
CA ILE A 7 -3.55 0.90 2.15
C ILE A 7 -2.50 -0.19 2.08
N ASP A 8 -1.62 -0.23 3.07
CA ASP A 8 -0.60 -1.27 3.23
C ASP A 8 -1.22 -2.60 3.71
N SER A 9 -0.57 -3.73 3.44
CA SER A 9 -1.03 -5.06 3.88
C SER A 9 -1.11 -5.16 5.40
N CYS A 10 -0.19 -4.52 6.13
CA CYS A 10 -0.18 -4.53 7.58
C CYS A 10 -1.30 -3.67 8.21
N ALA A 11 -1.73 -2.60 7.53
CA ALA A 11 -2.78 -1.69 7.99
C ALA A 11 -4.12 -2.40 8.18
N TRP A 12 -4.40 -3.42 7.37
CA TRP A 12 -5.64 -4.19 7.47
C TRP A 12 -5.86 -4.86 8.83
N ASN A 13 -4.79 -5.27 9.52
CA ASN A 13 -4.93 -5.83 10.88
C ASN A 13 -5.44 -4.75 11.83
N TYR A 14 -4.86 -3.55 11.78
CA TYR A 14 -5.30 -2.41 12.60
C TYR A 14 -6.77 -2.07 12.33
N LEU A 15 -7.15 -1.98 11.04
CA LEU A 15 -8.50 -1.62 10.62
C LEU A 15 -9.54 -2.66 11.07
N HIS A 16 -9.20 -3.94 10.92
CA HIS A 16 -10.03 -5.06 11.38
C HIS A 16 -10.18 -5.09 12.90
N ASP A 17 -9.08 -4.97 13.64
CA ASP A 17 -9.07 -5.10 15.10
C ASP A 17 -9.87 -3.99 15.79
N ARG A 18 -10.01 -2.83 15.12
CA ARG A 18 -10.84 -1.70 15.57
C ARG A 18 -12.23 -1.66 14.92
N ALA A 19 -12.57 -2.64 14.08
CA ALA A 19 -13.82 -2.70 13.33
C ALA A 19 -14.13 -1.40 12.56
N ILE A 20 -13.11 -0.80 11.95
CA ILE A 20 -13.24 0.47 11.24
C ILE A 20 -14.06 0.28 9.96
N ASP A 21 -15.11 1.08 9.76
CA ASP A 21 -15.85 1.13 8.50
C ASP A 21 -15.25 2.18 7.58
N LEU A 22 -14.42 1.74 6.63
CA LEU A 22 -13.74 2.63 5.67
C LEU A 22 -14.71 3.49 4.85
N ALA A 23 -15.92 3.00 4.56
CA ALA A 23 -16.90 3.78 3.80
C ALA A 23 -17.42 4.99 4.58
N THR A 24 -17.43 4.90 5.90
CA THR A 24 -17.85 5.97 6.81
C THR A 24 -16.69 6.90 7.13
N GLU A 25 -15.52 6.34 7.47
CA GLU A 25 -14.34 7.14 7.85
C GLU A 25 -13.67 7.83 6.66
N LEU A 26 -13.66 7.19 5.49
CA LEU A 26 -13.02 7.69 4.26
C LEU A 26 -14.02 7.70 3.10
N PRO A 27 -15.03 8.58 3.14
CA PRO A 27 -16.12 8.58 2.17
C PRO A 27 -15.62 8.92 0.75
N SER A 28 -16.25 8.31 -0.26
CA SER A 28 -15.75 8.27 -1.65
C SER A 28 -15.91 9.58 -2.42
N ASP A 29 -16.71 10.51 -1.92
CA ASP A 29 -16.83 11.88 -2.43
C ASP A 29 -15.59 12.74 -2.08
N ILE A 30 -14.84 12.34 -1.04
CA ILE A 30 -13.62 13.01 -0.59
C ILE A 30 -12.37 12.21 -0.94
N TYR A 31 -12.41 10.89 -0.76
CA TYR A 31 -11.22 10.02 -0.84
C TYR A 31 -11.36 8.97 -1.95
N THR A 32 -10.23 8.55 -2.50
CA THR A 32 -10.16 7.40 -3.41
C THR A 32 -9.13 6.42 -2.88
N LEU A 33 -9.59 5.21 -2.59
CA LEU A 33 -8.77 4.19 -1.94
C LEU A 33 -8.11 3.28 -2.97
N HIS A 34 -6.85 2.95 -2.71
CA HIS A 34 -6.03 2.15 -3.60
C HIS A 34 -5.21 1.09 -2.87
N LEU A 35 -4.91 0.02 -3.60
CA LEU A 35 -3.83 -0.92 -3.30
C LEU A 35 -2.73 -0.76 -4.33
N THR A 36 -1.50 -1.10 -3.99
CA THR A 36 -0.50 -1.43 -5.02
C THR A 36 -0.69 -2.88 -5.44
N ARG A 37 -0.25 -3.25 -6.65
CA ARG A 37 -0.31 -4.66 -7.09
C ARG A 37 0.51 -5.58 -6.17
N GLU A 38 1.60 -5.09 -5.59
CA GLU A 38 2.36 -5.83 -4.58
C GLU A 38 1.51 -6.13 -3.34
N VAL A 39 0.78 -5.14 -2.80
CA VAL A 39 -0.10 -5.37 -1.66
C VAL A 39 -1.21 -6.34 -2.02
N GLU A 40 -1.85 -6.20 -3.17
CA GLU A 40 -2.88 -7.13 -3.63
C GLU A 40 -2.38 -8.59 -3.64
N ILE A 41 -1.17 -8.83 -4.15
CA ILE A 41 -0.53 -10.17 -4.13
C ILE A 41 -0.35 -10.68 -2.69
N GLU A 42 0.01 -9.82 -1.74
CA GLU A 42 0.12 -10.20 -0.33
C GLU A 42 -1.22 -10.56 0.30
N LEU A 43 -2.29 -9.83 -0.04
CA LEU A 43 -3.65 -10.08 0.45
C LEU A 43 -4.21 -11.38 -0.14
N GLU A 44 -3.99 -11.63 -1.44
CA GLU A 44 -4.36 -12.88 -2.11
C GLU A 44 -3.69 -14.11 -1.45
N ALA A 45 -2.45 -13.94 -0.98
CA ALA A 45 -1.68 -14.99 -0.32
C ALA A 45 -2.11 -15.28 1.14
N ILE A 46 -3.05 -14.52 1.72
CA ILE A 46 -3.62 -14.84 3.03
C ILE A 46 -4.36 -16.18 2.92
N PRO A 47 -4.04 -17.19 3.76
CA PRO A 47 -4.63 -18.52 3.65
C PRO A 47 -6.14 -18.49 3.92
N ASN A 48 -6.88 -19.39 3.26
CA ASN A 48 -8.29 -19.62 3.54
C ASN A 48 -8.44 -20.45 4.82
N GLY A 49 -9.41 -20.08 5.66
CA GLY A 49 -9.74 -20.79 6.90
C GLY A 49 -8.83 -20.47 8.09
N GLY A 50 -9.33 -20.81 9.28
CA GLY A 50 -8.58 -20.69 10.53
C GLY A 50 -8.50 -19.26 11.06
N LYS A 51 -7.44 -18.93 11.81
CA LYS A 51 -7.35 -17.68 12.60
C LYS A 51 -7.42 -16.38 11.77
N LYS A 52 -7.15 -16.43 10.46
CA LYS A 52 -7.15 -15.25 9.57
C LYS A 52 -8.40 -15.13 8.70
N GLU A 53 -9.38 -16.03 8.86
CA GLU A 53 -10.58 -16.05 8.04
C GLU A 53 -11.42 -14.78 8.20
N ALA A 54 -11.64 -14.32 9.43
CA ALA A 54 -12.36 -13.09 9.72
C ALA A 54 -11.67 -11.84 9.13
N LEU A 55 -10.34 -11.75 9.30
CA LEU A 55 -9.54 -10.67 8.70
C LEU A 55 -9.66 -10.67 7.18
N LYS A 56 -9.53 -11.84 6.54
CA LYS A 56 -9.64 -11.97 5.09
C LYS A 56 -11.03 -11.53 4.62
N ALA A 57 -12.10 -12.01 5.26
CA ALA A 57 -13.47 -11.61 4.94
C ALA A 57 -13.69 -10.09 5.07
N TYR A 58 -13.18 -9.49 6.14
CA TYR A 58 -13.23 -8.04 6.35
C TYR A 58 -12.51 -7.26 5.23
N ILE A 59 -11.30 -7.70 4.84
CA ILE A 59 -10.53 -7.07 3.77
C ILE A 59 -11.31 -7.07 2.46
N PHE A 60 -11.80 -8.24 2.01
CA PHE A 60 -12.50 -8.33 0.73
C PHE A 60 -13.85 -7.62 0.74
N ALA A 61 -14.60 -7.68 1.84
CA ALA A 61 -15.83 -6.89 2.00
C ALA A 61 -15.56 -5.38 1.94
N SER A 62 -14.45 -4.93 2.55
CA SER A 62 -14.04 -3.52 2.51
C SER A 62 -13.60 -3.08 1.12
N ILE A 63 -12.84 -3.93 0.40
CA ILE A 63 -12.44 -3.69 -0.99
C ILE A 63 -13.65 -3.51 -1.90
N GLU A 64 -14.63 -4.41 -1.80
CA GLU A 64 -15.86 -4.36 -2.58
C GLU A 64 -16.70 -3.12 -2.22
N ARG A 65 -17.01 -2.94 -0.93
CA ARG A 65 -17.88 -1.85 -0.44
C ARG A 65 -17.32 -0.48 -0.75
N CYS A 66 -16.01 -0.29 -0.66
CA CYS A 66 -15.36 1.00 -0.92
C CYS A 66 -14.85 1.15 -2.37
N SER A 67 -15.10 0.14 -3.22
CA SER A 67 -14.60 0.11 -4.60
C SER A 67 -13.09 0.39 -4.70
N ILE A 68 -12.31 -0.22 -3.81
CA ILE A 68 -10.86 -0.02 -3.72
C ILE A 68 -10.20 -0.57 -4.98
N LYS A 69 -9.38 0.25 -5.64
CA LYS A 69 -8.75 -0.12 -6.92
C LYS A 69 -7.28 -0.47 -6.75
N THR A 70 -6.84 -1.54 -7.39
CA THR A 70 -5.41 -1.83 -7.51
C THR A 70 -4.77 -0.93 -8.55
N ALA A 71 -3.73 -0.20 -8.14
CA ALA A 71 -2.86 0.54 -9.03
C ALA A 71 -1.60 -0.27 -9.34
N SER A 72 -1.25 -0.32 -10.63
CA SER A 72 -0.03 -0.97 -11.10
C SER A 72 0.74 -0.06 -12.06
N VAL A 73 2.06 -0.28 -12.14
CA VAL A 73 2.91 0.35 -13.15
C VAL A 73 2.86 -0.51 -14.41
N PHE A 74 2.79 0.12 -15.57
CA PHE A 74 2.87 -0.54 -16.86
C PHE A 74 4.23 -1.23 -17.01
N GLY A 75 4.22 -2.49 -17.43
CA GLY A 75 5.43 -3.23 -17.71
C GLY A 75 5.15 -4.55 -18.40
N PHE A 76 6.22 -5.29 -18.64
CA PHE A 76 6.16 -6.59 -19.28
C PHE A 76 6.07 -7.70 -18.24
N GLN A 77 5.76 -8.91 -18.71
CA GLN A 77 5.79 -10.11 -17.90
C GLN A 77 7.18 -10.33 -17.32
N THR A 78 7.28 -10.44 -15.99
CA THR A 78 8.54 -10.86 -15.35
C THR A 78 8.64 -12.37 -15.38
N LEU A 79 9.85 -12.88 -15.63
CA LEU A 79 10.15 -14.30 -15.65
C LEU A 79 11.01 -14.68 -14.44
N GLU A 80 10.81 -15.89 -13.92
CA GLU A 80 11.69 -16.51 -12.95
C GLU A 80 12.97 -17.02 -13.64
N SER A 81 13.93 -17.54 -12.86
CA SER A 81 15.21 -18.06 -13.38
C SER A 81 15.07 -19.24 -14.34
N ASP A 82 13.96 -19.97 -14.29
CA ASP A 82 13.63 -21.06 -15.20
C ASP A 82 12.98 -20.59 -16.53
N GLY A 83 12.81 -19.27 -16.70
CA GLY A 83 12.17 -18.66 -17.87
C GLY A 83 10.64 -18.72 -17.86
N LEU A 84 10.02 -19.26 -16.80
CA LEU A 84 8.57 -19.26 -16.65
C LEU A 84 8.08 -17.93 -16.08
N PRO A 85 6.82 -17.54 -16.34
CA PRO A 85 6.20 -16.38 -15.72
C PRO A 85 6.31 -16.38 -14.20
N SER A 86 6.68 -15.24 -13.62
CA SER A 86 6.68 -15.06 -12.18
C SER A 86 5.29 -15.25 -11.61
N LYS A 87 5.23 -15.95 -10.47
CA LYS A 87 4.01 -16.09 -9.68
C LYS A 87 3.54 -14.75 -9.11
N ALA A 88 4.45 -13.80 -8.95
CA ALA A 88 4.18 -12.46 -8.43
C ALA A 88 4.32 -11.41 -9.55
N GLN A 89 3.40 -11.45 -10.52
CA GLN A 89 3.39 -10.44 -11.59
C GLN A 89 2.88 -9.10 -11.07
N VAL A 90 3.82 -8.17 -10.89
CA VAL A 90 3.57 -6.83 -10.32
C VAL A 90 3.21 -5.77 -11.37
N TYR A 91 3.64 -5.96 -12.61
CA TYR A 91 3.37 -5.01 -13.68
C TYR A 91 2.02 -5.25 -14.33
N GLY A 92 1.27 -4.16 -14.51
CA GLY A 92 0.08 -4.15 -15.33
C GLY A 92 0.45 -4.16 -16.82
N GLY A 93 -0.24 -4.97 -17.60
CA GLY A 93 -0.11 -4.95 -19.05
C GLY A 93 -0.81 -3.74 -19.70
N PHE A 94 -1.00 -3.82 -21.01
CA PHE A 94 -1.76 -2.81 -21.76
C PHE A 94 -3.15 -2.60 -21.18
N GLY A 95 -3.51 -1.33 -20.93
CA GLY A 95 -4.80 -0.94 -20.36
C GLY A 95 -4.98 -1.25 -18.87
N GLN A 96 -3.98 -1.83 -18.20
CA GLN A 96 -4.06 -2.23 -16.78
C GLN A 96 -3.07 -1.46 -15.88
N GLY A 97 -1.97 -0.98 -16.45
CA GLY A 97 -0.93 -0.22 -15.75
C GLY A 97 -0.80 1.22 -16.25
N THR A 98 -0.20 2.06 -15.41
CA THR A 98 0.17 3.45 -15.75
C THR A 98 1.67 3.60 -15.89
N PHE A 99 2.14 4.56 -16.69
CA PHE A 99 3.56 4.87 -16.70
C PHE A 99 4.00 5.39 -15.32
N GLN A 100 5.19 4.95 -14.90
CA GLN A 100 5.76 5.39 -13.63
C GLN A 100 6.02 6.90 -13.65
N SER A 101 5.65 7.58 -12.57
CA SER A 101 5.83 9.04 -12.45
C SER A 101 7.30 9.43 -12.31
N ASP A 102 7.63 10.69 -12.59
CA ASP A 102 8.98 11.22 -12.35
C ASP A 102 9.38 11.15 -10.87
N ALA A 103 8.43 11.37 -9.96
CA ALA A 103 8.67 11.30 -8.52
C ALA A 103 9.00 9.86 -8.10
N ASP A 104 8.21 8.89 -8.56
CA ASP A 104 8.44 7.47 -8.29
C ASP A 104 9.81 7.06 -8.83
N ARG A 105 10.15 7.43 -10.07
CA ARG A 105 11.46 7.13 -10.68
C ARG A 105 12.62 7.73 -9.87
N LYS A 106 12.48 8.97 -9.40
CA LYS A 106 13.48 9.62 -8.53
C LYS A 106 13.66 8.87 -7.21
N PHE A 107 12.56 8.42 -6.59
CA PHE A 107 12.61 7.63 -5.36
C PHE A 107 13.34 6.29 -5.57
N TYR A 108 12.98 5.53 -6.60
CA TYR A 108 13.67 4.27 -6.92
C TYR A 108 15.13 4.45 -7.39
N ALA A 109 15.50 5.65 -7.84
CA ALA A 109 16.86 5.95 -8.22
C ALA A 109 17.81 6.11 -7.02
N LEU A 110 17.27 6.35 -5.81
CA LEU A 110 18.03 6.54 -4.58
C LEU A 110 18.92 5.31 -4.25
N PRO A 111 20.20 5.51 -3.92
CA PRO A 111 21.10 4.41 -3.54
C PRO A 111 20.57 3.56 -2.38
N GLU A 112 19.95 4.20 -1.39
CA GLU A 112 19.39 3.56 -0.20
C GLU A 112 18.25 2.60 -0.59
N VAL A 113 17.34 3.04 -1.46
CA VAL A 113 16.23 2.21 -1.97
C VAL A 113 16.77 1.06 -2.81
N LYS A 114 17.75 1.32 -3.69
CA LYS A 114 18.40 0.26 -4.48
C LYS A 114 19.07 -0.80 -3.59
N CYS A 115 19.72 -0.39 -2.51
CA CYS A 115 20.33 -1.32 -1.55
C CYS A 115 19.29 -2.16 -0.80
N GLN A 116 18.13 -1.56 -0.50
CA GLN A 116 17.02 -2.26 0.14
C GLN A 116 16.33 -3.29 -0.76
N LEU A 117 16.44 -3.17 -2.09
CA LEU A 117 15.78 -4.05 -3.06
C LEU A 117 16.71 -5.05 -3.77
N ARG A 118 17.94 -4.65 -4.11
CA ARG A 118 18.85 -5.48 -4.90
C ARG A 118 19.34 -6.70 -4.12
N GLY A 119 19.34 -7.86 -4.78
CA GLY A 119 19.88 -9.11 -4.24
C GLY A 119 19.09 -9.66 -3.05
N LYS A 120 17.89 -9.14 -2.78
CA LYS A 120 17.03 -9.66 -1.72
C LYS A 120 16.36 -10.95 -2.17
N SER A 121 16.22 -11.88 -1.23
CA SER A 121 15.50 -13.13 -1.48
C SER A 121 14.02 -12.89 -1.71
N SER A 122 13.44 -13.74 -2.55
CA SER A 122 11.99 -13.80 -2.74
C SER A 122 11.33 -14.41 -1.50
N ARG A 123 10.19 -13.84 -1.12
CA ARG A 123 9.31 -14.35 -0.06
C ARG A 123 8.40 -15.44 -0.63
N LYS A 124 7.64 -16.10 0.25
CA LYS A 124 6.66 -17.13 -0.16
C LYS A 124 5.61 -16.61 -1.16
N THR A 125 5.33 -15.31 -1.14
CA THR A 125 4.43 -14.64 -2.07
C THR A 125 5.02 -14.46 -3.47
N GLY A 126 6.30 -14.75 -3.68
CA GLY A 126 7.04 -14.49 -4.92
C GLY A 126 7.64 -13.08 -4.99
N LEU A 127 7.15 -12.14 -4.18
CA LEU A 127 7.71 -10.79 -4.08
C LEU A 127 9.08 -10.82 -3.38
N SER A 128 9.99 -9.98 -3.84
CA SER A 128 11.24 -9.72 -3.14
C SER A 128 10.99 -9.01 -1.80
N ASN A 129 11.95 -9.12 -0.88
CA ASN A 129 11.86 -8.39 0.39
C ASN A 129 11.78 -6.87 0.13
N ASN A 130 10.94 -6.16 0.90
CA ASN A 130 10.70 -4.71 0.79
C ASN A 130 10.07 -4.22 -0.52
N GLN A 131 9.64 -5.12 -1.42
CA GLN A 131 9.07 -4.71 -2.71
C GLN A 131 7.74 -3.97 -2.57
N ALA A 132 6.85 -4.47 -1.71
CA ALA A 132 5.56 -3.84 -1.41
C ALA A 132 5.76 -2.49 -0.72
N ASP A 133 6.58 -2.46 0.33
CA ASP A 133 6.95 -1.22 1.03
C ASP A 133 7.53 -0.18 0.08
N ALA A 134 8.40 -0.58 -0.86
CA ALA A 134 8.99 0.35 -1.81
C ALA A 134 7.97 0.90 -2.81
N SER A 135 7.00 0.08 -3.24
CA SER A 135 5.95 0.55 -4.14
C SER A 135 4.99 1.52 -3.46
N LEU A 136 4.61 1.25 -2.20
CA LEU A 136 3.83 2.18 -1.38
C LEU A 136 4.62 3.46 -1.07
N ALA A 137 5.88 3.34 -0.66
CA ALA A 137 6.77 4.46 -0.36
C ALA A 137 6.89 5.42 -1.55
N ALA A 138 7.01 4.90 -2.78
CA ALA A 138 7.01 5.73 -3.98
C ALA A 138 5.70 6.51 -4.17
N ARG A 139 4.54 5.89 -3.88
CA ARG A 139 3.23 6.57 -3.98
C ARG A 139 3.02 7.66 -2.93
N SER A 140 3.68 7.55 -1.78
CA SER A 140 3.52 8.48 -0.66
C SER A 140 3.84 9.95 -0.99
N PHE A 141 4.60 10.21 -2.05
CA PHE A 141 4.90 11.59 -2.46
C PHE A 141 3.72 12.29 -3.15
N GLY A 142 2.77 11.54 -3.70
CA GLY A 142 1.57 12.06 -4.37
C GLY A 142 0.26 11.76 -3.63
N ALA A 143 0.25 10.76 -2.75
CA ALA A 143 -0.92 10.24 -2.07
C ALA A 143 -0.60 9.92 -0.61
N PHE A 144 -1.60 9.80 0.26
CA PHE A 144 -1.36 9.28 1.60
C PHE A 144 -1.20 7.76 1.58
N VAL A 145 -0.37 7.22 2.46
CA VAL A 145 -0.22 5.77 2.69
C VAL A 145 -0.57 5.46 4.14
N LEU A 146 -1.56 4.61 4.35
CA LEU A 146 -1.91 4.07 5.66
C LEU A 146 -1.07 2.81 5.91
N THR A 147 -0.31 2.79 6.99
CA THR A 147 0.50 1.65 7.41
C THR A 147 0.49 1.52 8.93
N ASN A 148 0.86 0.35 9.41
CA ASN A 148 1.18 0.10 10.81
C ASN A 148 2.59 -0.47 10.98
N ASP A 149 3.44 -0.35 9.94
CA ASP A 149 4.83 -0.80 9.97
C ASP A 149 5.80 0.39 10.11
N GLU A 150 6.29 0.59 11.32
CA GLU A 150 7.27 1.63 11.65
C GLU A 150 8.72 1.17 11.52
N LYS A 151 8.94 -0.05 11.06
CA LYS A 151 10.30 -0.60 10.99
C LYS A 151 11.14 0.18 9.98
N PRO A 152 12.47 0.19 10.17
CA PRO A 152 13.39 0.73 9.18
C PRO A 152 13.19 0.05 7.82
N GLY A 153 12.92 0.85 6.78
CA GLY A 153 12.61 0.34 5.44
C GLY A 153 12.26 1.47 4.47
N PRO A 154 11.75 1.12 3.28
CA PRO A 154 11.39 2.11 2.26
C PRO A 154 10.33 3.11 2.73
N LEU A 155 9.32 2.66 3.50
CA LEU A 155 8.26 3.52 4.02
C LEU A 155 8.82 4.58 4.97
N LYS A 156 9.66 4.18 5.92
CA LYS A 156 10.31 5.12 6.85
C LYS A 156 11.20 6.12 6.11
N LEU A 157 11.99 5.64 5.13
CA LEU A 157 12.83 6.49 4.30
C LEU A 157 12.00 7.52 3.49
N ALA A 158 10.84 7.12 2.99
CA ALA A 158 9.94 8.04 2.29
C ALA A 158 9.37 9.09 3.24
N ALA A 159 8.91 8.71 4.44
CA ALA A 159 8.46 9.63 5.47
C ALA A 159 9.54 10.68 5.81
N ASP A 160 10.78 10.25 6.03
CA ASP A 160 11.92 11.13 6.32
C ASP A 160 12.25 12.08 5.15
N LYS A 161 11.83 11.75 3.93
CA LYS A 161 11.98 12.57 2.72
C LYS A 161 10.72 13.36 2.35
N GLY A 162 9.74 13.44 3.25
CA GLY A 162 8.50 14.21 3.05
C GLY A 162 7.38 13.46 2.33
N GLY A 163 7.48 12.13 2.25
CA GLY A 163 6.37 11.27 1.84
C GLY A 163 5.23 11.30 2.87
N LYS A 164 3.99 11.25 2.39
CA LYS A 164 2.78 11.32 3.20
C LYS A 164 2.43 9.93 3.76
N ILE A 165 3.17 9.49 4.75
CA ILE A 165 2.92 8.24 5.48
C ILE A 165 2.09 8.54 6.73
N VAL A 166 1.08 7.72 7.01
CA VAL A 166 0.27 7.77 8.23
C VAL A 166 0.41 6.43 8.95
N TYR A 167 1.07 6.46 10.11
CA TYR A 167 1.23 5.33 11.01
C TYR A 167 0.01 5.22 11.93
N LEU A 168 -0.87 4.27 11.65
CA LEU A 168 -2.20 4.19 12.26
C LEU A 168 -2.18 4.12 13.79
N ALA A 169 -1.38 3.20 14.37
CA ALA A 169 -1.30 3.09 15.82
C ALA A 169 -0.62 4.29 16.49
N GLU A 170 0.48 4.79 15.92
CA GLU A 170 1.25 5.85 16.58
C GLU A 170 0.66 7.24 16.39
N GLU A 171 -0.04 7.50 15.29
CA GLU A 171 -0.55 8.83 14.97
C GLU A 171 -2.06 8.94 15.22
N VAL A 172 -2.85 7.99 14.71
CA VAL A 172 -4.30 8.06 14.83
C VAL A 172 -4.73 7.75 16.26
N ASP A 173 -4.31 6.61 16.84
CA ASP A 173 -4.72 6.28 18.21
C ASP A 173 -4.24 7.33 19.23
N LYS A 174 -3.00 7.81 19.10
CA LYS A 174 -2.45 8.80 20.04
C LYS A 174 -3.09 10.17 19.90
N SER A 175 -3.65 10.49 18.73
CA SER A 175 -4.40 11.73 18.55
C SER A 175 -5.75 11.74 19.27
N GLY A 176 -6.29 10.56 19.59
CA GLY A 176 -7.63 10.39 20.15
C GLY A 176 -8.77 10.67 19.15
N LEU A 177 -8.46 10.85 17.86
CA LEU A 177 -9.43 11.09 16.80
C LEU A 177 -9.83 9.78 16.12
N THR A 178 -10.98 9.78 15.44
CA THR A 178 -11.27 8.73 14.46
C THR A 178 -10.34 8.87 13.25
N LEU A 179 -10.25 7.81 12.43
CA LEU A 179 -9.43 7.85 11.21
C LEU A 179 -9.88 8.97 10.28
N GLY A 180 -11.19 9.12 10.07
CA GLY A 180 -11.78 10.14 9.21
C GLY A 180 -11.54 11.56 9.73
N GLU A 181 -11.65 11.78 11.04
CA GLU A 181 -11.33 13.06 11.67
C GLU A 181 -9.85 13.42 11.51
N TYR A 182 -8.96 12.45 11.76
CA TYR A 182 -7.52 12.63 11.61
C TYR A 182 -7.14 12.96 10.16
N MET A 183 -7.64 12.19 9.19
CA MET A 183 -7.41 12.44 7.77
C MET A 183 -7.98 13.79 7.31
N SER A 184 -9.14 14.19 7.84
CA SER A 184 -9.74 15.50 7.54
C SER A 184 -8.88 16.66 8.05
N ARG A 185 -8.25 16.53 9.22
CA ARG A 185 -7.28 17.53 9.73
C ARG A 185 -6.01 17.57 8.88
N LEU A 186 -5.47 16.42 8.50
CA LEU A 186 -4.30 16.36 7.62
C LEU A 186 -4.57 16.97 6.25
N ARG A 187 -5.79 16.84 5.72
CA ARG A 187 -6.18 17.53 4.48
C ARG A 187 -6.07 19.04 4.63
N GLN A 188 -6.64 19.61 5.70
CA GLN A 188 -6.70 21.05 5.93
C GLN A 188 -5.31 21.70 6.11
N SER A 189 -4.28 20.93 6.44
CA SER A 189 -2.91 21.45 6.59
C SER A 189 -2.11 21.49 5.28
N ILE A 190 -2.63 20.90 4.20
CA ILE A 190 -1.99 20.83 2.88
C ILE A 190 -2.67 21.81 1.89
N GLU A 191 -3.88 22.27 2.20
CA GLU A 191 -4.58 23.37 1.52
C GLU A 191 -4.09 24.74 2.03
#